data_AF-A0AAP4QD46-F1
#
_entry.id   AF-A0AAP4QD46-F1
#
_cell.length_a   1.000
_cell.length_b   1.000
_cell.length_c   1.000
_cell.angle_alpha   90.00
_cell.angle_beta   90.00
_cell.angle_gamma   90.00
#
_symmetry.space_group_name_H-M   'P 1'
#
loop_
_entity.id
_entity.type
_entity.pdbx_description
1 polymer ?
#
loop_
_entity_poly.entity_id
_entity_poly.type
_entity_poly.pdbx_seq_one_letter_code
_entity_poly.pdbx_strand_id
1 'polypeptide(L)'
;MVIIYQTTKQAAQTLNINHTTFKKYYGMFERYTGYNFLRDSKGQVMFSEYDLEVFKRLLLVKAEPGRTIEESCRLVGEEFGISDKNRVITDISPENGGDNKAIEELKELILMQNNKIDELTIKLNEQSNQTKMIETSVGDRDQQLVRLMKEMLEVKRMVAASNKKRWWHFFRK
;
A
#
# COMPACT_ATOMS: atom_id res chain seq x y z
N MET A 1 5.55 17.95 1.51
CA MET A 1 4.60 18.48 2.52
C MET A 1 4.57 17.47 3.66
N VAL A 2 4.97 17.85 4.87
CA VAL A 2 5.01 16.92 6.03
C VAL A 2 3.65 17.01 6.71
N ILE A 3 2.92 15.89 6.77
CA ILE A 3 1.64 15.83 7.50
C ILE A 3 1.97 15.68 8.98
N ILE A 4 1.67 16.70 9.77
CA ILE A 4 1.88 16.71 11.22
C ILE A 4 0.59 16.30 11.90
N TYR A 5 0.67 15.28 12.76
CA TYR A 5 -0.45 14.82 13.57
C TYR A 5 -0.34 15.36 15.00
N GLN A 6 -1.47 15.80 15.55
CA GLN A 6 -1.60 16.31 16.90
C GLN A 6 -2.30 15.30 17.81
N THR A 7 -1.81 15.17 19.04
CA THR A 7 -2.50 14.40 20.08
C THR A 7 -3.80 15.09 20.47
N THR A 8 -4.72 14.36 21.10
CA THR A 8 -5.98 14.93 21.63
C THR A 8 -5.77 16.15 22.54
N LYS A 9 -4.66 16.20 23.30
CA LYS A 9 -4.33 17.33 24.17
C LYS A 9 -3.90 18.56 23.36
N GLN A 10 -3.04 18.36 22.37
CA GLN A 10 -2.57 19.43 21.48
C GLN A 10 -3.73 19.97 20.62
N ALA A 11 -4.53 19.09 20.04
CA ALA A 11 -5.71 19.45 19.25
C ALA A 11 -6.70 20.32 20.06
N ALA A 12 -6.97 19.96 21.32
CA ALA A 12 -7.82 20.74 22.21
C ALA A 12 -7.24 22.15 22.50
N GLN A 13 -5.92 22.23 22.69
CA GLN A 13 -5.23 23.52 22.87
C GLN A 13 -5.30 24.38 21.60
N THR A 14 -5.08 23.79 20.43
CA THR A 14 -5.16 24.47 19.13
C THR A 14 -6.55 25.05 18.86
N LEU A 15 -7.60 24.32 19.25
CA LEU A 15 -9.00 24.73 19.09
C LEU A 15 -9.51 25.60 20.25
N ASN A 16 -8.66 25.89 21.25
CA ASN A 16 -9.00 26.64 22.46
C ASN A 16 -10.25 26.11 23.19
N ILE A 17 -10.36 24.79 23.31
CA ILE A 17 -11.46 24.12 24.02
C ILE A 17 -10.91 23.20 25.11
N ASN A 18 -11.74 22.93 26.11
CA ASN A 18 -11.36 22.00 27.17
C ASN A 18 -11.13 20.61 26.59
N HIS A 19 -10.05 19.95 27.01
CA HIS A 19 -9.68 18.60 26.59
C HIS A 19 -10.82 17.59 26.78
N THR A 20 -11.60 17.69 27.87
CA THR A 20 -12.75 16.80 28.11
C THR A 20 -13.89 17.05 27.12
N THR A 21 -14.14 18.31 26.76
CA THR A 21 -15.11 18.70 25.74
C THR A 21 -14.69 18.20 24.37
N PHE A 22 -13.43 18.40 23.99
CA PHE A 22 -12.90 17.88 22.73
C PHE A 22 -13.01 16.37 22.65
N LYS A 23 -12.71 15.67 23.76
CA LYS A 23 -12.84 14.22 23.85
C LYS A 23 -14.27 13.74 23.60
N LYS A 24 -15.24 14.45 24.18
CA LYS A 24 -16.66 14.18 23.94
C LYS A 24 -17.04 14.44 22.48
N TYR A 25 -16.55 15.52 21.89
CA TYR A 25 -16.94 15.94 20.55
C TYR A 25 -16.41 15.00 19.47
N TYR A 26 -15.14 14.57 19.54
CA TYR A 26 -14.66 13.62 18.55
C TYR A 26 -15.36 12.26 18.68
N GLY A 27 -15.65 11.78 19.89
CA GLY A 27 -16.39 10.53 20.06
C GLY A 27 -17.82 10.60 19.54
N MET A 28 -18.47 11.77 19.69
CA MET A 28 -19.78 12.03 19.06
C MET A 28 -19.65 12.10 17.53
N PHE A 29 -18.60 12.74 17.02
CA PHE A 29 -18.34 12.81 15.59
C PHE A 29 -18.14 11.41 14.99
N GLU A 30 -17.29 10.55 15.56
CA GLU A 30 -17.11 9.16 15.12
C GLU A 30 -18.46 8.41 15.12
N ARG A 31 -19.27 8.58 16.18
CA ARG A 31 -20.56 7.90 16.32
C ARG A 31 -21.61 8.34 15.30
N TYR A 32 -21.69 9.64 14.99
CA TYR A 32 -22.76 10.19 14.15
C TYR A 32 -22.41 10.26 12.67
N THR A 33 -21.12 10.28 12.33
CA THR A 33 -20.64 10.34 10.93
C THR A 33 -20.03 9.03 10.44
N GLY A 34 -19.74 8.08 11.34
CA GLY A 34 -19.01 6.86 11.01
C GLY A 34 -17.52 7.10 10.71
N TYR A 35 -17.02 8.32 10.88
CA TYR A 35 -15.62 8.66 10.63
C TYR A 35 -14.71 8.04 11.69
N ASN A 36 -13.66 7.34 11.27
CA ASN A 36 -12.68 6.76 12.18
C ASN A 36 -11.41 7.60 12.16
N PHE A 37 -11.10 8.25 13.29
CA PHE A 37 -9.85 9.00 13.41
C PHE A 37 -8.64 8.06 13.46
N LEU A 38 -7.50 8.56 12.99
CA LEU A 38 -6.24 7.83 13.03
C LEU A 38 -5.82 7.58 14.49
N ARG A 39 -5.25 6.41 14.78
CA ARG A 39 -4.77 6.03 16.11
C ARG A 39 -3.29 5.66 16.05
N ASP A 40 -2.56 6.00 17.10
CA ASP A 40 -1.16 5.59 17.26
C ASP A 40 -1.03 4.10 17.64
N SER A 41 0.21 3.62 17.78
CA SER A 41 0.49 2.24 18.20
C SER A 41 0.01 1.89 19.62
N LYS A 42 -0.35 2.89 20.42
CA LYS A 42 -0.93 2.74 21.77
C LYS A 42 -2.45 2.90 21.77
N GLY A 43 -3.07 3.08 20.60
CA GLY A 43 -4.51 3.27 20.43
C GLY A 43 -5.01 4.69 20.74
N GLN A 44 -4.12 5.67 20.90
CA GLN A 44 -4.46 7.06 21.15
C GLN A 44 -4.85 7.76 19.84
N VAL A 45 -5.93 8.53 19.87
CA VAL A 45 -6.44 9.24 18.69
C VAL A 45 -5.53 10.42 18.33
N MET A 46 -5.18 10.50 17.06
CA MET A 46 -4.32 11.50 16.45
C MET A 46 -5.09 12.27 15.39
N PHE A 47 -4.93 13.59 15.37
CA PHE A 47 -5.68 14.50 14.52
C PHE A 47 -4.74 15.15 13.50
N SER A 48 -5.11 15.06 12.23
CA SER A 48 -4.47 15.81 11.15
C SER A 48 -4.90 17.28 11.15
N GLU A 49 -4.22 18.11 10.36
CA GLU A 49 -4.65 19.49 10.12
C GLU A 49 -6.06 19.57 9.53
N TYR A 50 -6.42 18.62 8.67
CA TYR A 50 -7.76 18.50 8.10
C TYR A 50 -8.82 18.24 9.19
N ASP A 51 -8.55 17.32 10.11
CA ASP A 51 -9.47 17.03 11.22
C ASP A 51 -9.70 18.26 12.09
N LEU A 52 -8.66 19.05 12.34
CA LEU A 52 -8.79 20.28 13.11
C LEU A 52 -9.68 21.30 12.39
N GLU A 53 -9.61 21.39 11.07
CA GLU A 53 -10.47 22.28 10.29
C GLU A 53 -11.94 21.85 10.36
N VAL A 54 -12.20 20.54 10.26
CA VAL A 54 -13.53 19.95 10.50
C VAL A 54 -14.05 20.35 11.88
N PHE A 55 -13.23 20.24 12.93
CA PHE A 55 -13.64 20.62 14.28
C PHE A 55 -13.83 22.13 14.47
N LYS A 56 -13.05 22.99 13.80
CA LYS A 56 -13.31 24.44 13.80
C LYS A 56 -14.70 24.73 13.24
N ARG A 57 -15.05 24.11 12.12
CA ARG A 57 -16.39 24.25 11.54
C ARG A 57 -17.47 23.75 12.50
N LEU A 58 -17.26 22.58 13.12
CA LEU A 58 -18.19 22.01 14.08
C LEU A 58 -18.46 22.97 15.25
N LEU A 59 -17.43 23.63 15.78
CA LEU A 59 -17.58 24.60 16.87
C LEU A 59 -18.40 25.83 16.44
N LEU A 60 -18.21 26.32 15.21
CA LEU A 60 -19.00 27.42 14.64
C LEU A 60 -20.47 27.04 14.50
N VAL A 61 -20.73 25.87 13.90
CA VAL A 61 -22.08 25.34 13.69
C VAL A 61 -22.79 25.09 15.02
N LYS A 62 -22.06 24.61 16.04
CA LYS A 62 -22.59 24.38 17.40
C LYS A 62 -22.89 25.66 18.17
N ALA A 63 -22.20 26.76 17.86
CA ALA A 63 -22.43 28.06 18.50
C ALA A 63 -23.74 28.72 18.06
N GLU A 64 -24.37 28.25 16.96
CA GLU A 64 -25.68 28.74 16.54
C GLU A 64 -26.79 28.36 17.54
N PRO A 65 -27.72 29.28 17.85
CA PRO A 65 -28.78 29.05 18.83
C PRO A 65 -29.74 27.96 18.36
N GLY A 66 -30.03 27.01 19.25
CA GLY A 66 -30.97 25.90 18.99
C GLY A 66 -30.36 24.65 18.35
N ARG A 67 -29.10 24.69 17.89
CA ARG A 67 -28.46 23.51 17.28
C ARG A 67 -27.94 22.50 18.29
N THR A 68 -28.29 21.24 18.06
CA THR A 68 -27.75 20.09 18.79
C THR A 68 -26.37 19.72 18.25
N ILE A 69 -25.53 19.10 19.10
CA ILE A 69 -24.21 18.60 18.66
C ILE A 69 -24.33 17.52 17.58
N GLU A 70 -25.38 16.69 17.64
CA GLU A 70 -25.64 15.62 16.67
C GLU A 70 -25.94 16.18 15.28
N GLU A 71 -26.84 17.15 15.19
CA GLU A 71 -27.16 17.84 13.93
C GLU A 71 -25.92 18.58 13.40
N SER A 72 -25.15 19.21 14.30
CA SER A 72 -23.91 19.88 13.94
C SER A 72 -22.87 18.91 13.36
N CYS A 73 -22.70 17.72 13.96
CA CYS A 73 -21.78 16.69 13.46
C CYS A 73 -22.20 16.18 12.07
N ARG A 74 -23.49 15.96 11.84
CA ARG A 74 -24.00 15.49 10.54
C ARG A 74 -23.80 16.54 9.44
N LEU A 75 -24.18 17.78 9.72
CA LEU A 75 -24.03 18.88 8.77
C LEU A 75 -22.57 19.09 8.37
N VAL A 76 -21.66 19.12 9.34
CA VAL A 76 -20.22 19.26 9.05
C VAL A 76 -19.67 18.01 8.38
N GLY A 77 -20.16 16.82 8.73
CA GLY A 77 -19.82 15.58 8.03
C GLY A 77 -20.17 15.67 6.54
N GLU A 78 -21.40 16.07 6.21
CA GLU A 78 -21.85 16.26 4.82
C GLU A 78 -21.04 17.34 4.08
N GLU A 79 -20.81 18.51 4.70
CA GLU A 79 -20.02 19.61 4.12
C GLU A 79 -18.60 19.16 3.72
N PHE A 80 -17.99 18.30 4.53
CA PHE A 80 -16.64 17.80 4.31
C PHE A 80 -16.60 16.44 3.58
N GLY A 81 -17.72 15.95 3.07
CA GLY A 81 -17.82 14.65 2.38
C GLY A 81 -17.58 13.43 3.29
N ILE A 82 -17.63 13.63 4.60
CA ILE A 82 -17.55 12.64 5.68
C ILE A 82 -18.99 12.20 6.01
N SER A 83 -19.71 11.68 5.01
CA SER A 83 -21.04 11.12 5.21
C SER A 83 -20.97 9.60 5.31
N ASP A 84 -21.66 9.05 6.30
CA ASP A 84 -21.92 7.62 6.42
C ASP A 84 -22.81 7.17 5.24
N LYS A 85 -22.19 6.64 4.17
CA LYS A 85 -22.92 6.04 3.04
C LYS A 85 -23.66 4.76 3.43
N ASN A 86 -23.54 4.29 4.69
CA ASN A 86 -24.18 3.07 5.18
C ASN A 86 -25.44 3.31 6.01
N ARG A 87 -26.07 4.49 5.92
CA ARG A 87 -27.45 4.61 6.39
C ARG A 87 -28.36 3.83 5.43
N VAL A 88 -28.78 2.64 5.86
CA VAL A 88 -29.84 1.84 5.23
C VAL A 88 -31.00 2.78 4.90
N ILE A 89 -31.17 3.07 3.61
CA ILE A 89 -32.28 3.86 3.08
C ILE A 89 -33.52 2.95 3.13
N THR A 90 -34.25 2.97 4.25
CA THR A 90 -35.68 2.65 4.22
C THR A 90 -36.42 3.94 3.91
N ASP A 91 -36.41 4.32 2.64
CA ASP A 91 -37.41 5.15 1.94
C ASP A 91 -36.78 5.65 0.63
N ILE A 92 -36.92 4.82 -0.41
CA ILE A 92 -36.60 5.21 -1.78
C ILE A 92 -37.78 6.07 -2.26
N SER A 93 -37.63 7.40 -2.17
CA SER A 93 -38.32 8.28 -3.10
C SER A 93 -37.55 8.28 -4.43
N PRO A 94 -38.17 7.98 -5.57
CA PRO A 94 -37.45 7.80 -6.82
C PRO A 94 -37.26 9.15 -7.52
N GLU A 95 -36.23 9.90 -7.14
CA GLU A 95 -35.71 10.98 -7.98
C GLU A 95 -34.19 10.93 -7.99
N ASN A 96 -33.63 10.37 -9.07
CA ASN A 96 -32.43 10.83 -9.79
C ASN A 96 -31.90 9.72 -10.72
N GLY A 97 -32.44 9.66 -11.94
CA GLY A 97 -32.00 8.72 -12.99
C GLY A 97 -30.61 8.96 -13.58
N GLY A 98 -29.80 9.86 -12.99
CA GLY A 98 -28.43 10.16 -13.43
C GLY A 98 -27.37 9.24 -12.83
N ASP A 99 -27.53 8.83 -11.57
CA ASP A 99 -26.49 8.11 -10.83
C ASP A 99 -26.37 6.63 -11.26
N ASN A 100 -27.45 6.04 -11.77
CA ASN A 100 -27.48 4.62 -12.12
C ASN A 100 -26.61 4.29 -13.35
N LYS A 101 -26.46 5.24 -14.30
CA LYS A 101 -25.64 5.05 -15.50
C LYS A 101 -24.15 5.11 -15.20
N ALA A 102 -23.74 6.08 -14.38
CA ALA A 102 -22.35 6.21 -13.95
C ALA A 102 -21.89 4.99 -13.12
N ILE A 103 -22.78 4.43 -12.31
CA ILE A 103 -22.52 3.21 -11.55
C ILE A 103 -22.32 2.01 -12.48
N GLU A 104 -23.12 1.89 -13.54
CA GLU A 104 -23.00 0.76 -14.47
C GLU A 104 -21.71 0.86 -15.31
N GLU A 105 -21.36 2.06 -15.77
CA GLU A 105 -20.09 2.32 -16.46
C GLU A 105 -18.87 2.01 -15.56
N LEU A 106 -18.95 2.33 -14.27
CA LEU A 106 -17.90 1.98 -13.30
C LEU A 106 -17.77 0.47 -13.10
N LYS A 107 -18.88 -0.28 -13.05
CA LYS A 107 -18.83 -1.74 -12.96
C LYS A 107 -18.16 -2.36 -14.18
N GLU A 108 -18.48 -1.88 -15.38
CA GLU A 108 -17.84 -2.35 -16.62
C GLU A 108 -16.34 -2.06 -16.62
N LEU A 109 -15.92 -0.87 -16.18
CA LEU A 109 -14.50 -0.52 -16.04
C LEU A 109 -13.76 -1.40 -15.04
N ILE A 110 -14.40 -1.73 -13.91
CA ILE A 110 -13.83 -2.64 -12.90
C ILE A 110 -13.67 -4.06 -13.47
N LEU A 111 -14.67 -4.57 -14.21
CA LEU A 111 -14.59 -5.88 -14.86
C LEU A 111 -13.44 -5.92 -15.89
N MET A 112 -13.30 -4.87 -16.70
CA MET A 112 -12.19 -4.77 -17.64
C MET A 112 -10.83 -4.71 -16.94
N GLN A 113 -10.72 -3.99 -15.82
CA GLN A 113 -9.49 -3.95 -15.03
C GLN A 113 -9.14 -5.31 -14.43
N ASN A 114 -10.11 -6.03 -13.87
CA ASN A 114 -9.91 -7.37 -13.32
C ASN A 114 -9.39 -8.33 -14.40
N ASN A 115 -10.03 -8.35 -15.57
CA ASN A 115 -9.58 -9.17 -16.70
C ASN A 115 -8.14 -8.82 -17.12
N LYS A 116 -7.77 -7.53 -17.08
CA LYS A 116 -6.41 -7.10 -17.42
C LYS A 116 -5.39 -7.52 -16.36
N ILE A 117 -5.77 -7.45 -15.09
CA ILE A 117 -4.94 -7.94 -13.97
C ILE A 117 -4.69 -9.43 -14.12
N ASP A 118 -5.71 -10.21 -14.46
CA ASP A 118 -5.57 -11.66 -14.67
C ASP A 118 -4.62 -11.96 -15.84
N GLU A 119 -4.76 -11.25 -16.97
CA GLU A 119 -3.87 -11.40 -18.13
C GLU A 119 -2.41 -11.05 -17.77
N LEU A 120 -2.19 -9.97 -17.02
CA LEU A 120 -0.86 -9.57 -16.57
C LEU A 120 -0.26 -10.58 -15.58
N THR A 121 -1.09 -11.16 -14.72
CA THR A 121 -0.67 -12.19 -13.77
C THR A 121 -0.20 -13.45 -14.48
N ILE A 122 -0.93 -13.88 -15.53
CA ILE A 122 -0.54 -15.01 -16.38
C ILE A 122 0.82 -14.73 -17.04
N LYS A 123 0.98 -13.56 -17.69
CA LYS A 123 2.22 -13.17 -18.36
C LYS A 123 3.42 -13.09 -17.42
N LEU A 124 3.22 -12.56 -16.21
CA LEU A 124 4.27 -12.53 -15.18
C LEU A 124 4.69 -13.93 -14.75
N ASN A 125 3.74 -14.85 -14.60
CA ASN A 125 4.04 -16.23 -14.23
C ASN A 125 4.80 -16.96 -15.35
N GLU A 126 4.39 -16.76 -16.61
CA GLU A 126 5.12 -17.29 -17.77
C GLU A 126 6.56 -16.78 -17.83
N GLN A 127 6.77 -15.48 -17.64
CA GLN A 127 8.11 -14.87 -17.63
C GLN A 127 8.96 -15.38 -16.46
N SER A 128 8.37 -15.54 -15.27
CA SER A 128 9.03 -16.11 -14.10
C SER A 128 9.50 -17.55 -14.37
N ASN A 129 8.65 -18.37 -14.98
CA ASN A 129 8.99 -19.74 -15.35
C ASN A 129 10.09 -19.81 -16.42
N GLN A 130 10.04 -18.94 -17.43
CA GLN A 130 11.11 -18.83 -18.44
C GLN A 130 12.44 -18.47 -17.79
N THR A 131 12.44 -17.50 -16.86
CA THR A 131 13.65 -17.06 -16.16
C THR A 131 14.28 -18.21 -15.37
N LYS A 132 13.46 -18.98 -14.64
CA LYS A 132 13.93 -20.17 -13.91
C LYS A 132 14.55 -21.22 -14.84
N MET A 133 13.95 -21.47 -16.00
CA MET A 133 14.49 -22.42 -16.98
C MET A 133 15.82 -21.95 -17.58
N ILE A 134 15.98 -20.65 -17.77
CA ILE A 134 17.25 -20.06 -18.23
C ILE A 134 18.30 -20.21 -17.13
N GLU A 135 17.98 -19.86 -15.88
CA GLU A 135 18.90 -19.97 -14.74
C GLU A 135 19.40 -21.40 -14.54
N THR A 136 18.52 -22.41 -14.58
CA THR A 136 18.93 -23.82 -14.47
C THR A 136 19.83 -24.23 -15.64
N SER A 137 19.43 -23.87 -16.87
CA SER A 137 20.20 -24.20 -18.07
C SER A 137 21.58 -23.52 -18.10
N VAL A 138 21.69 -22.28 -17.62
CA VAL A 138 22.97 -21.57 -17.49
C VAL A 138 23.81 -22.21 -16.39
N GLY A 139 23.23 -22.49 -15.22
CA GLY A 139 23.93 -23.17 -14.13
C GLY A 139 24.51 -24.53 -14.52
N ASP A 140 23.75 -25.33 -15.28
CA ASP A 140 24.23 -26.63 -15.79
C ASP A 140 25.41 -26.48 -16.76
N ARG A 141 25.34 -25.52 -17.69
CA ARG A 141 26.44 -25.23 -18.61
C ARG A 141 27.68 -24.76 -17.88
N ASP A 142 27.54 -23.88 -16.90
CA ASP A 142 28.66 -23.39 -16.11
C ASP A 142 29.34 -24.52 -15.33
N GLN A 143 28.55 -25.43 -14.73
CA GLN A 143 29.09 -26.61 -14.08
C GLN A 143 29.87 -27.51 -15.04
N GLN A 144 29.35 -27.74 -16.25
CA GLN A 144 30.03 -28.52 -17.28
C GLN A 144 31.34 -27.86 -17.73
N LEU A 145 31.33 -26.54 -17.97
CA LEU A 145 32.52 -25.78 -18.34
C LEU A 145 33.60 -25.86 -17.26
N VAL A 146 33.23 -25.69 -15.99
CA VAL A 146 34.16 -25.79 -14.86
C VAL A 146 34.77 -27.20 -14.76
N ARG A 147 33.99 -28.26 -15.02
CA ARG A 147 34.50 -29.65 -15.05
C ARG A 147 35.51 -29.84 -16.18
N LEU A 148 35.17 -29.42 -17.40
CA LEU A 148 36.07 -29.52 -18.56
C LEU A 148 37.38 -28.74 -18.35
N MET A 149 37.30 -27.55 -17.72
CA MET A 149 38.50 -26.77 -17.38
C MET A 149 39.40 -27.49 -16.39
N LYS A 150 38.82 -28.14 -15.37
CA LYS A 150 39.59 -28.95 -14.40
C LYS A 150 40.27 -30.14 -15.07
N GLU A 151 39.54 -30.89 -15.88
CA GLU A 151 40.08 -32.01 -16.65
C GLU A 151 41.21 -31.56 -17.58
N MET A 152 41.04 -30.44 -18.29
CA MET A 152 42.09 -29.88 -19.15
C MET A 152 43.34 -29.49 -18.36
N LEU A 153 43.18 -28.92 -17.16
CA LEU A 153 44.31 -28.60 -16.28
C LEU A 153 45.03 -29.86 -15.80
N GLU A 154 44.29 -30.91 -15.47
CA GLU A 154 44.86 -32.22 -15.09
C GLU A 154 45.63 -32.85 -16.26
N VAL A 155 45.06 -32.83 -17.47
CA VAL A 155 45.75 -33.30 -18.68
C VAL A 155 47.04 -32.50 -18.93
N LYS A 156 46.99 -31.17 -18.85
CA LYS A 156 48.19 -30.32 -18.98
C LYS A 156 49.25 -30.67 -17.94
N ARG A 157 48.86 -30.93 -16.68
CA ARG A 157 49.78 -31.38 -15.62
C ARG A 157 50.40 -32.74 -15.94
N MET A 158 49.61 -33.72 -16.38
CA MET A 158 50.09 -35.05 -16.76
C MET A 158 51.05 -35.00 -17.95
N VAL A 159 50.73 -34.23 -18.99
CA VAL A 159 51.60 -34.02 -20.15
C VAL A 159 52.90 -33.32 -19.76
N ALA A 160 52.84 -32.28 -18.93
CA ALA A 160 54.01 -31.60 -18.42
C ALA A 160 54.89 -32.53 -17.55
N ALA A 161 54.28 -33.41 -16.75
CA ALA A 161 55.01 -34.41 -15.96
C ALA A 161 55.66 -35.50 -16.85
N SER A 162 54.97 -35.93 -17.91
CA SER A 162 55.46 -36.92 -18.87
C SER A 162 56.61 -36.39 -19.76
N ASN A 163 56.52 -35.12 -20.19
CA ASN A 163 57.55 -34.43 -20.98
C ASN A 163 58.83 -34.10 -20.19
N LYS A 164 58.91 -34.37 -18.87
CA LYS A 164 60.15 -34.22 -18.09
C LYS A 164 61.20 -35.32 -18.37
N LYS A 165 61.07 -36.12 -19.44
CA LYS A 165 62.10 -37.10 -19.81
C LYS A 165 63.28 -36.47 -20.55
N ARG A 166 64.30 -36.15 -19.74
CA ARG A 166 65.75 -36.34 -19.95
C ARG A 166 66.39 -35.72 -21.20
N TRP A 167 66.27 -34.40 -21.36
CA TRP A 167 67.14 -33.61 -22.24
C TRP A 167 68.65 -33.89 -22.00
N TRP A 168 69.04 -34.25 -20.78
CA TRP A 168 70.39 -34.69 -20.42
C TRP A 168 70.89 -35.96 -21.14
N HIS A 169 70.00 -36.80 -21.69
CA HIS A 169 70.44 -37.96 -22.51
C HIS A 169 70.92 -37.55 -23.90
N PHE A 170 70.56 -36.36 -24.38
CA PHE A 170 70.96 -35.86 -25.69
C PHE A 170 72.39 -35.29 -25.71
N PHE A 171 72.95 -34.94 -24.54
CA PHE A 171 74.30 -34.36 -24.40
C PHE A 171 75.38 -35.38 -23.98
N ARG A 172 75.04 -36.67 -23.84
CA ARG A 172 76.02 -37.77 -23.70
C ARG A 172 76.25 -38.42 -25.07
N LYS A 173 77.02 -37.77 -25.93
CA LYS A 173 77.71 -38.44 -27.03
C LYS A 173 79.03 -37.76 -27.32
#